data_AF-A0AAW5MXQ9-F1
#
_entry.id   AF-A0AAW5MXQ9-F1
#
_cell.length_a   1.000
_cell.length_b   1.000
_cell.length_c   1.000
_cell.angle_alpha   90.00
_cell.angle_beta   90.00
_cell.angle_gamma   90.00
#
_symmetry.space_group_name_H-M   'P 1'
#
loop_
_entity.id
_entity.type
_entity.pdbx_description
1 polymer ?
#
loop_
_entity_poly.entity_id
_entity_poly.type
_entity_poly.pdbx_seq_one_letter_code
_entity_poly.pdbx_strand_id
1 'polypeptide(L)'
;FADADVIIERTYNSTQAQQCPTETHICFTRMDGDRLVIHASTQVPWHLRRQVARLVGMKQHKVHVIKERVGGGFGSKQDILLE
;
A
#
# COMPACT_ATOMS: atom_id res chain seq x y z
N PHE A 1 27.85 30.62 -4.92
CA PHE A 1 28.62 30.65 -3.67
C PHE A 1 29.64 31.79 -3.68
N ALA A 2 30.61 31.83 -4.60
CA ALA A 2 31.71 32.82 -4.58
C ALA A 2 31.30 34.30 -4.50
N ASP A 3 30.23 34.71 -5.21
CA ASP A 3 29.79 36.12 -5.25
C ASP A 3 28.52 36.38 -4.42
N ALA A 4 28.14 35.46 -3.52
CA ALA A 4 26.91 35.61 -2.74
C ALA A 4 27.13 36.51 -1.52
N ASP A 5 26.26 37.51 -1.33
CA ASP A 5 26.30 38.42 -0.17
C ASP A 5 26.15 37.67 1.16
N VAL A 6 25.37 36.58 1.18
CA VAL A 6 25.24 35.67 2.32
C VAL A 6 25.06 34.24 1.83
N ILE A 7 25.71 33.32 2.52
CA ILE A 7 25.60 31.88 2.33
C ILE A 7 25.21 31.23 3.66
N ILE A 8 24.23 30.33 3.63
CA ILE A 8 23.88 29.50 4.78
C ILE A 8 24.11 28.04 4.41
N GLU A 9 25.13 27.45 5.02
CA GLU A 9 25.41 26.00 4.95
C GLU A 9 24.95 25.33 6.25
N ARG A 10 24.19 24.26 6.11
CA ARG A 10 23.66 23.46 7.22
C ARG A 10 23.60 22.01 6.82
N THR A 11 23.85 21.13 7.77
CA THR A 11 23.61 19.69 7.64
C THR A 11 22.45 19.32 8.54
N TYR A 12 21.49 18.57 7.99
CA TYR A 12 20.32 18.08 8.69
C TYR A 12 20.27 16.57 8.64
N ASN A 13 19.74 15.96 9.69
CA ASN A 13 19.51 14.52 9.77
C ASN A 13 18.03 14.28 10.04
N SER A 14 17.47 13.26 9.38
CA SER A 14 16.13 12.74 9.66
C SER A 14 16.25 11.33 10.21
N THR A 15 15.37 10.97 11.14
CA THR A 15 15.24 9.60 11.62
C THR A 15 14.22 8.82 10.79
N GLN A 16 14.19 7.50 10.95
CA GLN A 16 13.12 6.68 10.39
C GLN A 16 11.77 7.11 11.00
N ALA A 17 10.75 7.23 10.15
CA ALA A 17 9.38 7.53 10.55
C ALA A 17 8.48 6.36 10.16
N GLN A 18 7.48 6.07 11.00
CA GLN A 18 6.45 5.09 10.72
C GLN A 18 5.09 5.79 10.62
N GLN A 19 4.29 5.36 9.64
CA GLN A 19 3.01 5.98 9.28
C GLN A 19 1.94 5.83 10.36
N CYS A 20 2.03 4.77 11.17
CA CYS A 20 1.13 4.48 12.29
C CYS A 20 -0.37 4.74 11.99
N PRO A 21 -0.94 4.19 10.91
CA PRO A 21 -2.39 4.30 10.68
C PRO A 21 -3.15 3.66 11.84
N THR A 22 -4.27 4.28 12.22
CA THR A 22 -5.09 3.79 13.35
C THR A 22 -5.69 2.42 13.04
N GLU A 23 -6.10 2.19 11.79
CA GLU A 23 -6.50 0.87 11.31
C GLU A 23 -5.26 0.07 10.89
N THR A 24 -5.14 -1.13 11.44
CA THR A 24 -4.08 -2.09 11.10
C THR A 24 -4.13 -2.49 9.62
N HIS A 25 -3.02 -3.04 9.14
CA HIS A 25 -3.05 -3.81 7.90
C HIS A 25 -3.90 -5.05 8.13
N ILE A 26 -4.97 -5.17 7.36
CA ILE A 26 -5.91 -6.29 7.46
C ILE A 26 -6.53 -6.55 6.10
N CYS A 27 -6.73 -7.83 5.80
CA CYS A 27 -7.53 -8.30 4.69
C CYS A 27 -8.34 -9.51 5.12
N PHE A 28 -9.47 -9.73 4.45
CA PHE A 28 -10.18 -11.00 4.52
C PHE A 28 -10.52 -11.48 3.12
N THR A 29 -10.51 -12.79 2.93
CA THR A 29 -10.73 -13.41 1.64
C THR A 29 -11.84 -14.44 1.71
N ARG A 30 -12.56 -14.60 0.61
CA ARG A 30 -13.51 -15.69 0.41
C ARG A 30 -13.51 -16.12 -1.04
N MET A 31 -13.84 -17.39 -1.28
CA MET A 31 -14.18 -17.87 -2.62
C MET A 31 -15.66 -17.59 -2.92
N ASP A 32 -15.92 -17.15 -4.14
CA ASP A 32 -17.26 -16.97 -4.71
C ASP A 32 -17.31 -17.75 -6.02
N GLY A 33 -17.71 -19.03 -5.94
CA GLY A 33 -17.49 -19.99 -7.01
C GLY A 33 -15.99 -20.14 -7.32
N ASP A 34 -15.60 -19.83 -8.55
CA ASP A 34 -14.20 -19.86 -9.00
C ASP A 34 -13.49 -18.50 -8.91
N ARG A 35 -14.10 -17.52 -8.24
CA ARG A 35 -13.57 -16.17 -8.06
C ARG A 35 -13.05 -15.97 -6.64
N LEU A 36 -11.81 -15.50 -6.50
CA LEU A 36 -11.25 -15.06 -5.23
C LEU A 36 -11.69 -13.62 -4.97
N VAL A 37 -12.43 -13.40 -3.88
CA VAL A 37 -12.84 -12.07 -3.41
C VAL A 37 -11.99 -11.67 -2.22
N ILE A 38 -11.39 -10.49 -2.27
CA ILE A 38 -10.47 -9.95 -1.28
C ILE A 38 -11.00 -8.61 -0.83
N HIS A 39 -11.35 -8.47 0.44
CA HIS A 39 -11.56 -7.16 1.05
C HIS A 39 -10.26 -6.76 1.73
N ALA A 40 -9.67 -5.65 1.29
CA ALA A 40 -8.35 -5.24 1.74
C ALA A 40 -8.33 -3.79 2.17
N SER A 41 -7.65 -3.53 3.29
CA SER A 41 -7.26 -2.19 3.69
C SER A 41 -6.04 -1.75 2.86
N THR A 42 -6.31 -1.28 1.63
CA THR A 42 -5.26 -0.96 0.64
C THR A 42 -5.47 0.40 -0.04
N GLN A 43 -4.37 1.06 -0.44
CA GLN A 43 -4.38 2.25 -1.31
C GLN A 43 -4.26 1.90 -2.80
N VAL A 44 -3.95 0.63 -3.14
CA VAL A 44 -3.58 0.22 -4.50
C VAL A 44 -4.33 -1.05 -4.97
N PRO A 45 -5.67 -1.06 -4.97
CA PRO A 45 -6.45 -2.28 -5.22
C PRO A 45 -6.15 -2.98 -6.56
N TRP A 46 -5.77 -2.21 -7.59
CA TRP A 46 -5.40 -2.75 -8.90
C TRP A 46 -4.05 -3.48 -8.90
N HIS A 47 -3.07 -2.93 -8.15
CA HIS A 47 -1.76 -3.55 -7.99
C HIS A 47 -1.89 -4.83 -7.17
N LEU A 48 -2.64 -4.77 -6.07
CA LEU A 48 -2.98 -5.93 -5.25
C LEU A 48 -3.59 -7.05 -6.10
N ARG A 49 -4.65 -6.72 -6.87
CA ARG A 49 -5.30 -7.70 -7.77
C ARG A 49 -4.31 -8.36 -8.73
N ARG A 50 -3.39 -7.58 -9.30
CA ARG A 50 -2.38 -8.09 -10.24
C ARG A 50 -1.41 -9.05 -9.57
N GLN A 51 -0.88 -8.68 -8.39
CA GLN A 51 0.11 -9.51 -7.71
C GLN A 51 -0.50 -10.76 -7.11
N VAL A 52 -1.65 -10.65 -6.42
CA VAL A 52 -2.32 -11.82 -5.84
C VAL A 52 -2.69 -12.83 -6.94
N ALA A 53 -3.27 -12.37 -8.05
CA ALA A 53 -3.58 -13.25 -9.19
C ALA A 53 -2.34 -14.03 -9.68
N ARG A 54 -1.18 -13.36 -9.77
CA ARG A 54 0.08 -14.02 -10.15
C ARG A 54 0.56 -15.02 -9.10
N LEU A 55 0.52 -14.65 -7.82
CA LEU A 55 1.01 -15.47 -6.71
C LEU A 55 0.19 -16.75 -6.54
N VAL A 56 -1.14 -16.66 -6.68
CA VAL A 56 -2.05 -17.80 -6.52
C VAL A 56 -2.36 -18.54 -7.83
N GLY A 57 -1.71 -18.16 -8.94
CA GLY A 57 -1.89 -18.81 -10.24
C GLY A 57 -3.27 -18.63 -10.88
N MET A 58 -3.99 -17.57 -10.54
CA MET A 58 -5.33 -17.27 -11.06
C MET A 58 -5.29 -16.24 -12.20
N LYS A 59 -6.22 -16.34 -13.16
CA LYS A 59 -6.42 -15.25 -14.13
C LYS A 59 -6.90 -13.99 -13.39
N GLN A 60 -6.38 -12.81 -13.74
CA GLN A 60 -6.67 -11.57 -13.02
C GLN A 60 -8.18 -11.21 -12.93
N HIS A 61 -9.00 -11.61 -13.92
CA HIS A 61 -10.46 -11.39 -13.87
C HIS A 61 -11.18 -12.27 -12.82
N LYS A 62 -10.54 -13.37 -12.39
CA LYS A 62 -11.00 -14.25 -11.31
C LYS A 62 -10.59 -13.75 -9.92
N VAL A 63 -9.88 -12.62 -9.82
CA VAL A 63 -9.59 -11.96 -8.54
C VAL A 63 -10.38 -10.66 -8.47
N HIS A 64 -11.19 -10.49 -7.42
CA HIS A 64 -11.94 -9.28 -7.14
C HIS A 64 -11.45 -8.64 -5.85
N VAL A 65 -10.92 -7.43 -5.95
CA VAL A 65 -10.46 -6.68 -4.80
C VAL A 65 -11.50 -5.61 -4.48
N ILE A 66 -12.05 -5.68 -3.28
CA ILE A 66 -12.94 -4.69 -2.71
C ILE A 66 -12.10 -3.85 -1.76
N LYS A 67 -11.95 -2.57 -2.11
CA LYS A 67 -11.26 -1.60 -1.29
C LYS A 67 -12.27 -0.94 -0.36
N GLU A 68 -12.21 -1.30 0.92
CA GLU A 68 -13.08 -0.71 1.95
C GLU A 68 -12.69 0.74 2.26
N ARG A 69 -13.41 1.35 3.20
CA ARG A 69 -12.93 2.59 3.83
C ARG A 69 -11.66 2.27 4.62
N VAL A 70 -10.58 3.01 4.34
CA VAL A 70 -9.25 2.78 4.92
C VAL A 70 -9.02 3.78 6.04
N GLY A 71 -8.82 3.30 7.27
CA GLY A 71 -8.58 4.07 8.49
C GLY A 71 -7.15 4.59 8.62
N GLY A 72 -6.68 5.24 7.56
CA GLY A 72 -5.31 5.76 7.43
C GLY A 72 -4.39 4.83 6.66
N GLY A 73 -3.46 5.42 5.92
CA GLY A 73 -2.43 4.71 5.16
C GLY A 73 -1.13 5.50 5.11
N PHE A 74 -1.19 6.80 4.78
CA PHE A 74 -0.01 7.69 4.76
C PHE A 74 1.19 7.13 3.98
N GLY A 75 0.94 6.30 2.97
CA GLY A 75 1.95 5.60 2.17
C GLY A 75 2.18 4.14 2.57
N SER A 76 1.88 3.72 3.81
CA SER A 76 2.13 2.34 4.28
C SER A 76 1.21 1.29 3.69
N LYS A 77 0.12 1.69 3.02
CA LYS A 77 -0.84 0.79 2.35
C LYS A 77 -0.74 0.89 0.82
N GLN A 78 0.35 1.45 0.30
CA GLN A 78 0.69 1.40 -1.13
C GLN A 78 1.42 0.11 -1.52
N ASP A 79 2.05 -0.56 -0.57
CA ASP A 79 2.60 -1.91 -0.74
C ASP A 79 1.57 -2.99 -0.38
N ILE A 80 1.83 -4.20 -0.88
CA ILE A 80 1.03 -5.40 -0.63
C ILE A 80 1.82 -6.22 0.39
N LEU A 81 1.26 -6.41 1.58
CA LEU A 81 2.00 -6.87 2.77
C LEU A 81 1.42 -8.14 3.38
N LEU A 82 0.09 -8.33 3.34
CA LEU A 82 -0.60 -9.42 4.04
C LEU A 82 -1.46 -10.30 3.13
N GLU A 83 -1.72 -9.85 1.90
CA GLU A 83 -2.82 -10.33 1.06
C GLU A 83 -2.54 -11.59 0.22
#